data_AF-A0A7W0JFG8-F1
#
_entry.id   AF-A0A7W0JFG8-F1
#
_cell.length_a   1.000
_cell.length_b   1.000
_cell.length_c   1.000
_cell.angle_alpha   90.00
_cell.angle_beta   90.00
_cell.angle_gamma   90.00
#
_symmetry.space_group_name_H-M   'P 1'
#
loop_
_entity.id
_entity.type
_entity.pdbx_description
1 polymer ?
#
loop_
_entity_poly.entity_id
_entity_poly.type
_entity_poly.pdbx_seq_one_letter_code
_entity_poly.pdbx_strand_id
1 'polypeptide(L)'
;MLKSLKLLIAFFAVTLCAASLLFRDASAARVPGAQGSAPVQTGVQTPVQTGALTPQERRGKALYLRGESESGREIVAVIGEIDVPGSTLNCAGCHGLKGEGKTEGGITAGSLTWAHLLKPGGHTHPTGRKHGPFDEAAFARAVTLGLDPDRNELVAAMPRYRMSAEDLADLVAYLKRIEADRDPGLSDNSVKVGTILPATGALAETGAAMRDVLAAYFEDVNSRGGIYNRKLELRVAEMGTDAASTAANVRGFAAREQVFAMVGGFSAGADRELAALAAEQELPFVGPSTLLTQTASPVNRQVFYLMSGVAEQSRALVNFAAGRPGLLKAKLAVVYPESDLAQAATDAAEDQAKKAGWAAAAVTRVAYSRAGFDAPALVRRLKLEGVEALFFLGSNGEDSALIKEAATANWTPSVFLLGVFAAHELMGAVPLDFTDKVFLAFPTIPANISPAGMAEFRALQERYKFAPRQIASQLAAFAAAKVFVESLKRAGRDLTREKLVAALEGLYEYET
;
A
#
# COMPACT_ATOMS: atom_id res chain seq x y z
N MET A 1 35.51 15.18 -16.04
CA MET A 1 35.12 13.75 -16.06
C MET A 1 33.60 13.52 -15.97
N LEU A 2 32.75 14.50 -16.35
CA LEU A 2 31.27 14.38 -16.28
C LEU A 2 30.56 14.68 -17.62
N LYS A 3 31.31 14.76 -18.73
CA LYS A 3 30.74 15.00 -20.08
C LYS A 3 30.80 13.78 -21.01
N SER A 4 31.45 12.69 -20.59
CA SER A 4 31.60 11.46 -21.41
C SER A 4 30.58 10.37 -21.09
N LEU A 5 29.73 10.55 -20.06
CA LEU A 5 28.71 9.56 -19.67
C LEU A 5 27.35 9.78 -20.37
N LYS A 6 27.12 10.98 -20.95
CA LYS A 6 25.88 11.28 -21.71
C LYS A 6 25.92 10.83 -23.18
N LEU A 7 27.08 10.41 -23.69
CA LEU A 7 27.22 9.96 -25.08
C LEU A 7 27.10 8.43 -25.25
N LEU A 8 27.18 7.66 -24.16
CA LEU A 8 27.05 6.20 -24.19
C LEU A 8 25.59 5.71 -24.06
N ILE A 9 24.70 6.55 -23.53
CA ILE A 9 23.27 6.25 -23.36
C ILE A 9 22.47 6.55 -24.65
N ALA A 10 23.01 7.36 -25.56
CA ALA A 10 22.38 7.69 -26.85
C ALA A 10 22.63 6.64 -27.96
N PHE A 11 23.51 5.65 -27.73
CA PHE A 11 23.85 4.63 -28.74
C PHE A 11 23.03 3.34 -28.64
N PHE A 12 22.23 3.17 -27.58
CA PHE A 12 21.35 1.99 -27.40
C PHE A 12 19.89 2.22 -27.86
N ALA A 13 19.55 3.43 -28.32
CA ALA A 13 18.18 3.81 -28.66
C ALA A 13 17.91 3.94 -30.18
N VAL A 14 18.83 3.53 -31.07
CA VAL A 14 18.68 3.70 -32.55
C VAL A 14 18.88 2.38 -33.33
N THR A 15 18.72 1.22 -32.70
CA THR A 15 18.77 -0.07 -33.43
C THR A 15 17.60 -0.97 -33.10
N LEU A 16 16.39 -0.41 -33.14
CA LEU A 16 15.13 -1.15 -33.16
C LEU A 16 14.08 -0.38 -33.99
N CYS A 17 14.45 -0.02 -35.22
CA CYS A 17 13.51 0.52 -36.19
C CYS A 17 14.00 0.26 -37.62
N ALA A 18 14.14 -1.01 -38.01
CA ALA A 18 14.28 -1.44 -39.40
C ALA A 18 14.14 -2.97 -39.52
N ALA A 19 12.90 -3.47 -39.54
CA ALA A 19 12.58 -4.80 -40.12
C ALA A 19 11.06 -4.95 -40.28
N SER A 20 10.44 -4.03 -41.02
CA SER A 20 9.12 -4.23 -41.59
C SER A 20 9.26 -3.98 -43.09
N LEU A 21 9.37 -5.08 -43.84
CA LEU A 21 9.06 -5.27 -45.26
C LEU A 21 9.82 -6.52 -45.72
N LEU A 22 9.08 -7.59 -46.00
CA LEU A 22 9.29 -8.58 -47.07
C LEU A 22 8.54 -9.88 -46.71
N PHE A 23 7.29 -9.96 -47.18
CA PHE A 23 6.76 -11.01 -48.05
C PHE A 23 5.24 -11.13 -47.88
N ARG A 24 4.60 -11.13 -49.05
CA ARG A 24 3.17 -11.08 -49.31
C ARG A 24 2.80 -12.40 -49.99
N ASP A 25 1.62 -12.91 -49.63
CA ASP A 25 0.78 -13.90 -50.31
C ASP A 25 1.31 -15.33 -50.54
N ALA A 26 0.67 -16.31 -49.88
CA ALA A 26 0.23 -17.55 -50.54
C ALA A 26 -0.85 -18.32 -49.72
N SER A 27 -2.06 -18.32 -50.27
CA SER A 27 -3.03 -19.42 -50.36
C SER A 27 -3.53 -20.17 -49.12
N ALA A 28 -4.86 -20.14 -49.00
CA ALA A 28 -5.70 -21.09 -48.31
C ALA A 28 -5.44 -22.56 -48.74
N ALA A 29 -5.49 -23.47 -47.78
CA ALA A 29 -5.82 -24.88 -47.99
C ALA A 29 -6.45 -25.46 -46.71
N ARG A 30 -7.70 -25.91 -46.83
CA ARG A 30 -8.39 -26.80 -45.88
C ARG A 30 -7.93 -28.23 -46.11
N VAL A 31 -7.67 -29.00 -45.05
CA VAL A 31 -7.87 -30.46 -45.02
C VAL A 31 -8.02 -30.96 -43.55
N PRO A 32 -8.49 -32.18 -43.26
CA PRO A 32 -9.66 -32.44 -42.42
C PRO A 32 -9.30 -33.21 -41.12
N GLY A 33 -10.34 -33.56 -40.36
CA GLY A 33 -10.25 -34.11 -39.00
C GLY A 33 -9.39 -35.36 -38.81
N ALA A 34 -8.89 -35.49 -37.59
CA ALA A 34 -8.32 -36.71 -37.05
C ALA A 34 -9.18 -37.17 -35.87
N GLN A 35 -9.64 -38.41 -36.01
CA GLN A 35 -10.41 -39.19 -35.05
C GLN A 35 -9.57 -39.56 -33.81
N GLY A 36 -10.29 -39.91 -32.75
CA GLY A 36 -9.79 -40.07 -31.40
C GLY A 36 -8.70 -41.12 -31.18
N SER A 37 -7.91 -40.85 -30.14
CA SER A 37 -7.10 -41.84 -29.44
C SER A 37 -7.63 -41.97 -28.00
N ALA A 38 -7.79 -43.21 -27.55
CA ALA A 38 -8.29 -43.61 -26.25
C ALA A 38 -7.37 -43.16 -25.09
N PRO A 39 -7.89 -43.04 -23.85
CA PRO A 39 -7.16 -42.42 -22.76
C PRO A 39 -6.03 -43.32 -22.23
N VAL A 40 -4.83 -42.76 -22.15
CA VAL A 40 -3.74 -43.30 -21.34
C VAL A 40 -4.13 -43.12 -19.87
N GLN A 41 -4.17 -44.21 -19.11
CA GLN A 41 -4.42 -44.18 -17.67
C GLN A 41 -3.34 -43.36 -16.97
N THR A 42 -3.75 -42.24 -16.39
CA THR A 42 -2.91 -41.36 -15.57
C THR A 42 -2.60 -42.02 -14.24
N GLY A 43 -1.31 -42.12 -13.92
CA GLY A 43 -0.82 -42.41 -12.58
C GLY A 43 -1.35 -41.41 -11.54
N VAL A 44 -1.37 -41.90 -10.30
CA VAL A 44 -1.85 -41.25 -9.06
C VAL A 44 -1.60 -39.74 -9.06
N GLN A 45 -2.65 -38.97 -9.36
CA GLN A 45 -2.69 -37.55 -9.05
C GLN A 45 -3.07 -37.44 -7.57
N THR A 46 -2.11 -37.05 -6.73
CA THR A 46 -2.45 -36.57 -5.38
C THR A 46 -3.37 -35.36 -5.55
N PRO A 47 -4.58 -35.34 -4.96
CA PRO A 47 -5.50 -34.23 -5.13
C PRO A 47 -4.82 -32.94 -4.65
N VAL A 48 -4.69 -31.97 -5.55
CA VAL A 48 -4.25 -30.63 -5.18
C VAL A 48 -5.35 -30.04 -4.30
N GLN A 49 -5.08 -29.93 -2.99
CA GLN A 49 -6.05 -29.35 -2.05
C GLN A 49 -6.33 -27.89 -2.44
N THR A 50 -7.55 -27.40 -2.26
CA THR A 50 -7.95 -26.04 -2.67
C THR A 50 -8.34 -25.15 -1.49
N GLY A 51 -7.94 -25.55 -0.27
CA GLY A 51 -8.18 -24.81 0.97
C GLY A 51 -7.07 -23.84 1.36
N ALA A 52 -7.33 -23.06 2.42
CA ALA A 52 -6.36 -22.15 3.03
C ALA A 52 -5.08 -22.90 3.46
N LEU A 53 -3.95 -22.21 3.37
CA LEU A 53 -2.66 -22.77 3.78
C LEU A 53 -2.67 -23.09 5.28
N THR A 54 -2.17 -24.28 5.62
CA THR A 54 -1.85 -24.67 6.99
C THR A 54 -0.79 -23.74 7.60
N PRO A 55 -0.62 -23.69 8.94
CA PRO A 55 0.46 -22.91 9.55
C PRO A 55 1.85 -23.25 8.98
N GLN A 56 2.11 -24.53 8.69
CA GLN A 56 3.36 -24.98 8.10
C GLN A 56 3.58 -24.40 6.69
N GLU A 57 2.56 -24.49 5.84
CA GLU A 57 2.61 -23.97 4.47
C GLU A 57 2.71 -22.43 4.44
N ARG A 58 2.11 -21.73 5.41
CA ARG A 58 2.27 -20.27 5.55
C ARG A 58 3.71 -19.88 5.89
N ARG A 59 4.38 -20.62 6.78
CA ARG A 59 5.82 -20.44 7.03
C ARG A 59 6.64 -20.70 5.78
N GLY A 60 6.35 -21.79 5.07
CA GLY A 60 6.97 -22.09 3.79
C GLY A 60 6.79 -20.99 2.74
N LYS A 61 5.61 -20.37 2.69
CA LYS A 61 5.33 -19.23 1.81
C LYS A 61 6.19 -18.02 2.15
N ALA A 62 6.34 -17.69 3.44
CA ALA A 62 7.21 -16.59 3.88
C ALA A 62 8.68 -16.83 3.49
N LEU A 63 9.17 -18.06 3.67
CA LEU A 63 10.50 -18.48 3.23
C LEU A 63 10.68 -18.32 1.71
N TYR A 64 9.70 -18.79 0.93
CA TYR A 64 9.74 -18.74 -0.53
C TYR A 64 9.75 -17.31 -1.07
N LEU A 65 8.83 -16.47 -0.57
CA LEU A 65 8.61 -15.11 -1.07
C LEU A 65 9.59 -14.09 -0.51
N ARG A 66 10.04 -14.26 0.73
CA ARG A 66 10.80 -13.25 1.48
C ARG A 66 12.11 -13.76 2.06
N GLY A 67 12.39 -15.06 2.03
CA GLY A 67 13.62 -15.62 2.62
C GLY A 67 13.69 -15.45 4.14
N GLU A 68 12.55 -15.36 4.82
CA GLU A 68 12.42 -15.09 6.25
C GLU A 68 11.89 -16.33 7.00
N SER A 69 12.56 -16.71 8.10
CA SER A 69 12.05 -17.73 9.03
C SER A 69 11.13 -17.09 10.08
N GLU A 70 9.96 -17.69 10.34
CA GLU A 70 9.08 -17.25 11.44
C GLU A 70 9.73 -17.47 12.81
N SER A 71 10.70 -18.40 12.92
CA SER A 71 11.47 -18.61 14.15
C SER A 71 12.48 -17.48 14.44
N GLY A 72 12.63 -16.53 13.52
CA GLY A 72 13.61 -15.44 13.61
C GLY A 72 15.06 -15.88 13.38
N ARG A 73 15.31 -17.17 13.09
CA ARG A 73 16.63 -17.67 12.73
C ARG A 73 17.01 -17.12 11.35
N GLU A 74 18.24 -16.64 11.23
CA GLU A 74 18.76 -16.16 9.96
C GLU A 74 18.91 -17.33 8.97
N ILE A 75 18.45 -17.10 7.75
CA ILE A 75 18.68 -17.98 6.61
C ILE A 75 19.80 -17.35 5.81
N VAL A 76 20.83 -18.13 5.50
CA VAL A 76 21.99 -17.65 4.74
C VAL A 76 21.95 -18.26 3.36
N ALA A 77 21.91 -17.42 2.33
CA ALA A 77 22.09 -17.80 0.94
C ALA A 77 23.58 -17.67 0.57
N VAL A 78 24.16 -18.73 0.02
CA VAL A 78 25.58 -18.81 -0.34
C VAL A 78 25.69 -18.85 -1.86
N ILE A 79 26.33 -17.84 -2.46
CA ILE A 79 26.71 -17.83 -3.89
C ILE A 79 28.23 -17.77 -3.97
N GLY A 80 28.85 -18.83 -4.48
CA GLY A 80 30.31 -18.94 -4.48
C GLY A 80 30.84 -18.91 -3.05
N GLU A 81 31.65 -17.90 -2.73
CA GLU A 81 32.21 -17.67 -1.39
C GLU A 81 31.49 -16.56 -0.61
N ILE A 82 30.40 -16.01 -1.16
CA ILE A 82 29.67 -14.89 -0.57
C ILE A 82 28.44 -15.42 0.17
N ASP A 83 28.37 -15.11 1.46
CA ASP A 83 27.21 -15.32 2.30
C ASP A 83 26.36 -14.02 2.29
N VAL A 84 25.08 -14.13 1.97
CA VAL A 84 24.12 -13.03 2.07
C VAL A 84 22.84 -13.47 2.79
N PRO A 85 22.08 -12.55 3.42
CA PRO A 85 20.79 -12.89 3.99
C PRO A 85 19.86 -13.49 2.93
N GLY A 86 19.15 -14.55 3.29
CA GLY A 86 18.17 -15.21 2.42
C GLY A 86 17.08 -14.27 1.93
N SER A 87 16.79 -13.20 2.69
CA SER A 87 15.86 -12.15 2.26
C SER A 87 16.34 -11.31 1.09
N THR A 88 17.66 -11.24 0.87
CA THR A 88 18.25 -10.58 -0.30
C THR A 88 18.10 -11.43 -1.56
N LEU A 89 18.14 -12.75 -1.40
CA LEU A 89 18.03 -13.74 -2.48
C LEU A 89 16.94 -14.75 -2.14
N ASN A 90 15.68 -14.31 -2.14
CA ASN A 90 14.56 -15.22 -1.92
C ASN A 90 14.28 -16.08 -3.17
N CYS A 91 13.64 -17.24 -2.98
CA CYS A 91 13.37 -18.19 -4.06
C CYS A 91 12.52 -17.57 -5.18
N ALA A 92 11.52 -16.78 -4.79
CA ALA A 92 10.57 -16.18 -5.71
C ALA A 92 11.20 -15.15 -6.67
N GLY A 93 12.28 -14.49 -6.25
CA GLY A 93 13.04 -13.56 -7.10
C GLY A 93 13.61 -14.21 -8.37
N CYS A 94 14.05 -15.47 -8.28
CA CYS A 94 14.55 -16.22 -9.43
C CYS A 94 13.48 -17.11 -10.07
N HIS A 95 12.65 -17.78 -9.26
CA HIS A 95 11.73 -18.81 -9.73
C HIS A 95 10.29 -18.32 -9.96
N GLY A 96 10.04 -17.01 -9.83
CA GLY A 96 8.71 -16.42 -9.98
C GLY A 96 7.84 -16.60 -8.73
N LEU A 97 6.74 -15.84 -8.60
CA LEU A 97 5.94 -15.87 -7.37
C LEU A 97 5.13 -17.16 -7.20
N LYS A 98 4.88 -17.90 -8.28
CA LYS A 98 4.15 -19.18 -8.30
C LYS A 98 5.05 -20.36 -8.61
N GLY A 99 6.37 -20.16 -8.58
CA GLY A 99 7.34 -21.20 -8.93
C GLY A 99 7.34 -21.54 -10.42
N GLU A 100 6.83 -20.66 -11.27
CA GLU A 100 6.73 -20.89 -12.72
C GLU A 100 8.10 -20.95 -13.44
N GLY A 101 9.15 -20.45 -12.80
CA GLY A 101 10.48 -20.28 -13.39
C GLY A 101 10.58 -19.01 -14.23
N LYS A 102 11.80 -18.47 -14.35
CA LYS A 102 12.09 -17.28 -15.15
C LYS A 102 13.42 -17.43 -15.86
N THR A 103 13.55 -16.78 -17.01
CA THR A 103 14.85 -16.56 -17.65
C THR A 103 15.21 -15.08 -17.59
N GLU A 104 16.37 -14.76 -17.04
CA GLU A 104 16.87 -13.40 -16.91
C GLU A 104 18.39 -13.39 -17.09
N GLY A 105 18.91 -12.43 -17.86
CA GLY A 105 20.36 -12.30 -18.09
C GLY A 105 21.02 -13.55 -18.68
N GLY A 106 20.27 -14.40 -19.39
CA GLY A 106 20.75 -15.67 -19.94
C GLY A 106 20.78 -16.84 -18.95
N ILE A 107 20.34 -16.64 -17.70
CA ILE A 107 20.20 -17.68 -16.68
C ILE A 107 18.73 -18.09 -16.61
N THR A 108 18.46 -19.39 -16.75
CA THR A 108 17.12 -19.95 -16.62
C THR A 108 16.96 -20.65 -15.28
N ALA A 109 16.14 -20.07 -14.41
CA ALA A 109 15.64 -20.72 -13.22
C ALA A 109 14.44 -21.61 -13.62
N GLY A 110 14.56 -22.92 -13.38
CA GLY A 110 13.51 -23.89 -13.69
C GLY A 110 12.24 -23.68 -12.87
N SER A 111 11.13 -24.29 -13.30
CA SER A 111 9.90 -24.29 -12.51
C SER A 111 10.13 -25.07 -11.20
N LEU A 112 9.68 -24.47 -10.09
CA LEU A 112 9.61 -25.10 -8.76
C LEU A 112 8.22 -25.60 -8.43
N THR A 113 7.31 -25.64 -9.39
CA THR A 113 6.01 -26.25 -9.13
C THR A 113 6.17 -27.73 -8.80
N TRP A 114 5.44 -28.21 -7.80
CA TRP A 114 5.66 -29.57 -7.31
C TRP A 114 5.34 -30.62 -8.38
N ALA A 115 4.28 -30.41 -9.17
CA ALA A 115 3.98 -31.29 -10.29
C ALA A 115 5.10 -31.30 -11.35
N HIS A 116 5.76 -30.17 -11.57
CA HIS A 116 6.91 -30.12 -12.46
C HIS A 116 8.10 -30.87 -11.86
N LEU A 117 8.47 -30.61 -10.61
CA LEU A 117 9.60 -31.23 -9.92
C LEU A 117 9.50 -32.77 -9.94
N LEU A 118 8.31 -33.32 -9.68
CA LEU A 118 8.04 -34.77 -9.62
C LEU A 118 7.89 -35.45 -11.00
N LYS A 119 8.06 -34.74 -12.12
CA LYS A 119 7.80 -35.27 -13.47
C LYS A 119 8.52 -36.61 -13.71
N PRO A 120 7.81 -37.74 -13.91
CA PRO A 120 8.42 -39.07 -13.95
C PRO A 120 9.50 -39.27 -15.01
N GLY A 121 9.39 -38.57 -16.15
CA GLY A 121 10.39 -38.57 -17.21
C GLY A 121 11.66 -37.77 -16.92
N GLY A 122 11.79 -37.24 -15.70
CA GLY A 122 12.86 -36.35 -15.31
C GLY A 122 12.86 -35.03 -16.06
N HIS A 123 14.03 -34.40 -16.10
CA HIS A 123 14.22 -33.05 -16.60
C HIS A 123 15.34 -33.00 -17.62
N THR A 124 15.16 -32.17 -18.65
CA THR A 124 16.20 -31.87 -19.63
C THR A 124 16.40 -30.36 -19.66
N HIS A 125 17.62 -29.93 -19.38
CA HIS A 125 18.01 -28.51 -19.30
C HIS A 125 18.36 -27.97 -20.69
N PRO A 126 18.33 -26.64 -20.90
CA PRO A 126 18.71 -26.02 -22.17
C PRO A 126 20.12 -26.39 -22.66
N THR A 127 21.02 -26.75 -21.75
CA THR A 127 22.38 -27.23 -22.06
C THR A 127 22.41 -28.68 -22.59
N GLY A 128 21.27 -29.37 -22.67
CA GLY A 128 21.15 -30.78 -23.02
C GLY A 128 21.34 -31.74 -21.84
N ARG A 129 21.76 -31.23 -20.67
CA ARG A 129 21.93 -32.02 -19.44
C ARG A 129 20.60 -32.61 -18.99
N LYS A 130 20.61 -33.85 -18.50
CA LYS A 130 19.42 -34.56 -17.99
C LYS A 130 19.61 -35.00 -16.55
N HIS A 131 18.51 -35.11 -15.81
CA HIS A 131 18.48 -35.83 -14.55
C HIS A 131 17.09 -36.42 -14.26
N GLY A 132 17.00 -37.36 -13.32
CA GLY A 132 15.76 -37.96 -12.82
C GLY A 132 14.77 -36.97 -12.17
N PRO A 133 13.56 -37.42 -11.78
CA PRO A 133 12.61 -36.61 -11.03
C PRO A 133 13.18 -36.18 -9.67
N PHE A 134 12.73 -35.03 -9.16
CA PHE A 134 12.97 -34.69 -7.77
C PHE A 134 12.04 -35.48 -6.84
N ASP A 135 12.51 -35.76 -5.64
CA ASP A 135 11.71 -36.05 -4.45
C ASP A 135 12.07 -35.04 -3.35
N GLU A 136 11.47 -35.14 -2.16
CA GLU A 136 11.76 -34.21 -1.06
C GLU A 136 13.24 -34.20 -0.65
N ALA A 137 13.88 -35.37 -0.63
CA ALA A 137 15.27 -35.50 -0.25
C ALA A 137 16.21 -34.92 -1.32
N ALA A 138 15.89 -35.12 -2.60
CA ALA A 138 16.62 -34.55 -3.72
C ALA A 138 16.44 -33.04 -3.79
N PHE A 139 15.23 -32.53 -3.54
CA PHE A 139 14.99 -31.11 -3.44
C PHE A 139 15.76 -30.48 -2.27
N ALA A 140 15.75 -31.12 -1.10
CA ALA A 140 16.53 -30.70 0.06
C ALA A 140 18.04 -30.62 -0.28
N ARG A 141 18.59 -31.62 -0.95
CA ARG A 141 19.98 -31.60 -1.43
C ARG A 141 20.24 -30.52 -2.47
N ALA A 142 19.29 -30.26 -3.37
CA ALA A 142 19.41 -29.21 -4.37
C ALA A 142 19.52 -27.83 -3.72
N VAL A 143 18.68 -27.55 -2.73
CA VAL A 143 18.65 -26.26 -2.03
C VAL A 143 19.85 -26.08 -1.10
N THR A 144 20.26 -27.13 -0.37
CA THR A 144 21.30 -27.01 0.67
C THR A 144 22.71 -27.29 0.16
N LEU A 145 22.86 -28.24 -0.77
CA LEU A 145 24.16 -28.70 -1.29
C LEU A 145 24.36 -28.32 -2.76
N GLY A 146 23.29 -27.93 -3.47
CA GLY A 146 23.38 -27.65 -4.90
C GLY A 146 23.52 -28.87 -5.77
N LEU A 147 22.93 -29.99 -5.36
CA LEU A 147 23.01 -31.26 -6.07
C LEU A 147 21.62 -31.66 -6.57
N ASP A 148 21.52 -31.99 -7.85
CA ASP A 148 20.28 -32.50 -8.44
C ASP A 148 20.01 -33.98 -8.05
N PRO A 149 18.91 -34.60 -8.50
CA PRO A 149 18.56 -35.99 -8.16
C PRO A 149 19.66 -37.01 -8.50
N ASP A 150 20.39 -36.79 -9.58
CA ASP A 150 21.48 -37.65 -10.06
C ASP A 150 22.85 -37.19 -9.54
N ARG A 151 22.86 -36.28 -8.56
CA ARG A 151 24.04 -35.72 -7.86
C ARG A 151 24.95 -34.86 -8.74
N ASN A 152 24.43 -34.31 -9.83
CA ASN A 152 25.17 -33.30 -10.59
C ASN A 152 25.07 -31.94 -9.89
N GLU A 153 26.11 -31.13 -10.04
CA GLU A 153 26.12 -29.76 -9.51
C GLU A 153 25.14 -28.86 -10.29
N LEU A 154 24.35 -28.10 -9.53
CA LEU A 154 23.53 -27.01 -10.05
C LEU A 154 24.42 -25.83 -10.44
N VAL A 155 23.96 -25.03 -11.39
CA VAL A 155 24.67 -23.83 -11.86
C VAL A 155 25.11 -22.95 -10.67
N ALA A 156 26.30 -22.35 -10.77
CA ALA A 156 26.89 -21.56 -9.69
C ALA A 156 26.03 -20.35 -9.28
N ALA A 157 25.19 -19.86 -10.20
CA ALA A 157 24.24 -18.78 -9.94
C ALA A 157 23.09 -19.18 -8.98
N MET A 158 22.81 -20.48 -8.80
CA MET A 158 21.79 -20.92 -7.85
C MET A 158 22.36 -20.91 -6.43
N PRO A 159 21.81 -20.13 -5.48
CA PRO A 159 22.35 -20.09 -4.13
C PRO A 159 22.17 -21.42 -3.40
N ARG A 160 23.08 -21.72 -2.47
CA ARG A 160 22.94 -22.81 -1.50
C ARG A 160 22.48 -22.22 -0.18
N TYR A 161 21.40 -22.72 0.38
CA TYR A 161 20.80 -22.13 1.56
C TYR A 161 21.15 -22.93 2.80
N ARG A 162 21.70 -22.24 3.79
CA ARG A 162 21.87 -22.76 5.15
C ARG A 162 20.64 -22.34 5.95
N MET A 163 19.81 -23.32 6.31
CA MET A 163 18.58 -23.13 7.08
C MET A 163 18.34 -24.33 8.00
N SER A 164 17.42 -24.20 8.96
CA SER A 164 17.07 -25.33 9.83
C SER A 164 16.29 -26.41 9.07
N ALA A 165 16.30 -27.64 9.58
CA ALA A 165 15.51 -28.72 9.00
C ALA A 165 14.00 -28.42 9.04
N GLU A 166 13.56 -27.65 10.04
CA GLU A 166 12.19 -27.17 10.19
C GLU A 166 11.83 -26.19 9.06
N ASP A 167 12.66 -25.18 8.80
CA ASP A 167 12.44 -24.22 7.70
C ASP A 167 12.43 -24.92 6.33
N LEU A 168 13.32 -25.89 6.13
CA LEU A 168 13.36 -26.65 4.88
C LEU A 168 12.09 -27.50 4.69
N ALA A 169 11.58 -28.10 5.77
CA ALA A 169 10.31 -28.83 5.74
C ALA A 169 9.13 -27.90 5.47
N ASP A 170 9.11 -26.72 6.06
CA ASP A 170 8.10 -25.69 5.80
C ASP A 170 8.12 -25.24 4.33
N LEU A 171 9.30 -24.95 3.78
CA LEU A 171 9.47 -24.60 2.36
C LEU A 171 8.94 -25.70 1.43
N VAL A 172 9.31 -26.96 1.68
CA VAL A 172 8.81 -28.11 0.90
C VAL A 172 7.29 -28.24 1.02
N ALA A 173 6.73 -28.04 2.22
CA ALA A 173 5.28 -28.07 2.43
C ALA A 173 4.57 -27.02 1.57
N TYR A 174 5.12 -25.80 1.48
CA TYR A 174 4.54 -24.76 0.61
C TYR A 174 4.68 -25.07 -0.88
N LEU A 175 5.83 -25.59 -1.33
CA LEU A 175 6.02 -25.90 -2.76
C LEU A 175 5.00 -26.93 -3.28
N LYS A 176 4.58 -27.89 -2.44
CA LYS A 176 3.48 -28.82 -2.74
C LYS A 176 2.12 -28.14 -2.98
N ARG A 177 1.98 -26.89 -2.58
CA ARG A 177 0.75 -26.09 -2.66
C ARG A 177 0.83 -24.92 -3.62
N ILE A 178 2.03 -24.49 -4.01
CA ILE A 178 2.28 -23.23 -4.73
C ILE A 178 1.42 -23.06 -6.00
N GLU A 179 1.11 -24.15 -6.70
CA GLU A 179 0.29 -24.13 -7.93
C GLU A 179 -1.18 -23.80 -7.66
N ALA A 180 -1.69 -24.16 -6.48
CA ALA A 180 -3.08 -23.94 -6.08
C ALA A 180 -3.26 -22.87 -5.01
N ASP A 181 -2.16 -22.30 -4.50
CA ASP A 181 -2.20 -21.13 -3.63
C ASP A 181 -2.66 -19.91 -4.44
N ARG A 182 -3.95 -19.60 -4.33
CA ARG A 182 -4.56 -18.39 -4.88
C ARG A 182 -4.85 -17.43 -3.74
N ASP A 183 -4.53 -16.16 -3.95
CA ASP A 183 -4.91 -15.14 -3.00
C ASP A 183 -6.44 -15.11 -2.82
N PRO A 184 -6.94 -14.95 -1.57
CA PRO A 184 -8.36 -14.77 -1.31
C PRO A 184 -8.97 -13.72 -2.22
N GLY A 185 -10.15 -14.00 -2.77
CA GLY A 185 -10.89 -13.03 -3.58
C GLY A 185 -10.42 -12.85 -5.01
N LEU A 186 -9.42 -13.62 -5.44
CA LEU A 186 -8.98 -13.65 -6.82
C LEU A 186 -9.46 -14.94 -7.51
N SER A 187 -10.21 -14.78 -8.59
CA SER A 187 -10.63 -15.87 -9.47
C SER A 187 -10.15 -15.64 -10.91
N ASP A 188 -10.50 -16.53 -11.83
CA ASP A 188 -10.20 -16.34 -13.25
C ASP A 188 -11.03 -15.22 -13.89
N ASN A 189 -12.14 -14.81 -13.27
CA ASN A 189 -13.09 -13.84 -13.82
C ASN A 189 -13.50 -12.71 -12.84
N SER A 190 -12.96 -12.67 -11.63
CA SER A 190 -13.26 -11.62 -10.66
C SER A 190 -12.13 -11.33 -9.66
N VAL A 191 -12.17 -10.10 -9.14
CA VAL A 191 -11.38 -9.60 -8.01
C VAL A 191 -12.36 -9.02 -6.99
N LYS A 192 -12.49 -9.65 -5.83
CA LYS A 192 -13.31 -9.12 -4.73
C LYS A 192 -12.57 -8.01 -4.01
N VAL A 193 -13.17 -6.84 -3.93
CA VAL A 193 -12.58 -5.65 -3.33
C VAL A 193 -13.41 -5.25 -2.12
N GLY A 194 -12.80 -5.24 -0.94
CA GLY A 194 -13.43 -4.80 0.28
C GLY A 194 -13.34 -3.29 0.49
N THR A 195 -14.26 -2.74 1.25
CA THR A 195 -14.17 -1.39 1.83
C THR A 195 -14.86 -1.40 3.19
N ILE A 196 -14.51 -0.49 4.08
CA ILE A 196 -15.10 -0.37 5.43
C ILE A 196 -15.76 0.99 5.48
N LEU A 197 -17.07 1.06 5.71
CA LEU A 197 -17.80 2.32 5.63
C LEU A 197 -18.76 2.45 6.82
N PRO A 198 -18.86 3.64 7.43
CA PRO A 198 -19.87 3.89 8.46
C PRO A 198 -21.26 3.83 7.82
N ALA A 199 -22.12 2.97 8.37
CA ALA A 199 -23.50 2.80 7.92
C ALA A 199 -24.50 3.62 8.75
N THR A 200 -24.11 4.05 9.94
CA THR A 200 -24.96 4.75 10.92
C THR A 200 -24.24 5.94 11.54
N GLY A 201 -24.98 6.75 12.30
CA GLY A 201 -24.43 7.93 12.99
C GLY A 201 -24.09 9.10 12.06
N ALA A 202 -23.32 10.05 12.58
CA ALA A 202 -23.01 11.32 11.90
C ALA A 202 -22.23 11.14 10.58
N LEU A 203 -21.56 9.99 10.40
CA LEU A 203 -20.76 9.70 9.21
C LEU A 203 -21.48 8.81 8.17
N ALA A 204 -22.73 8.39 8.42
CA ALA A 204 -23.47 7.50 7.52
C ALA A 204 -23.57 8.06 6.08
N GLU A 205 -23.81 9.36 5.95
CA GLU A 205 -23.90 10.03 4.65
C GLU A 205 -22.55 10.04 3.91
N THR A 206 -21.46 10.21 4.65
CA THR A 206 -20.10 10.12 4.09
C THR A 206 -19.78 8.70 3.64
N GLY A 207 -20.14 7.69 4.42
CA GLY A 207 -20.02 6.28 4.04
C GLY A 207 -20.84 5.97 2.78
N ALA A 208 -22.08 6.43 2.70
CA ALA A 208 -22.93 6.25 1.52
C ALA A 208 -22.34 6.92 0.27
N ALA A 209 -21.87 8.17 0.40
CA ALA A 209 -21.25 8.91 -0.69
C ALA A 209 -19.99 8.22 -1.24
N MET A 210 -19.13 7.68 -0.35
CA MET A 210 -17.94 6.92 -0.72
C MET A 210 -18.29 5.58 -1.40
N ARG A 211 -19.29 4.86 -0.90
CA ARG A 211 -19.78 3.62 -1.54
C ARG A 211 -20.22 3.89 -2.98
N ASP A 212 -20.99 4.95 -3.19
CA ASP A 212 -21.58 5.23 -4.50
C ASP A 212 -20.50 5.52 -5.56
N VAL A 213 -19.46 6.30 -5.22
CA VAL A 213 -18.35 6.57 -6.16
C VAL A 213 -17.47 5.33 -6.40
N LEU A 214 -17.19 4.52 -5.37
CA LEU A 214 -16.44 3.26 -5.52
C LEU A 214 -17.19 2.29 -6.44
N ALA A 215 -18.49 2.10 -6.19
CA ALA A 215 -19.34 1.24 -7.00
C ALA A 215 -19.44 1.74 -8.45
N ALA A 216 -19.65 3.04 -8.66
CA ALA A 216 -19.71 3.63 -9.99
C ALA A 216 -18.40 3.44 -10.76
N TYR A 217 -17.25 3.68 -10.13
CA TYR A 217 -15.96 3.54 -10.80
C TYR A 217 -15.64 2.09 -11.17
N PHE A 218 -15.89 1.15 -10.26
CA PHE A 218 -15.69 -0.27 -10.56
C PHE A 218 -16.66 -0.78 -11.63
N GLU A 219 -17.91 -0.32 -11.64
CA GLU A 219 -18.84 -0.64 -12.71
C GLU A 219 -18.38 -0.04 -14.06
N ASP A 220 -17.81 1.16 -14.07
CA ASP A 220 -17.23 1.76 -15.27
C ASP A 220 -16.06 0.96 -15.84
N VAL A 221 -15.16 0.49 -14.96
CA VAL A 221 -14.06 -0.41 -15.32
C VAL A 221 -14.61 -1.75 -15.85
N ASN A 222 -15.60 -2.33 -15.17
CA ASN A 222 -16.24 -3.59 -15.58
C ASN A 222 -16.92 -3.47 -16.95
N SER A 223 -17.58 -2.35 -17.23
CA SER A 223 -18.25 -2.09 -18.52
C SER A 223 -17.27 -2.06 -19.70
N ARG A 224 -15.97 -1.85 -19.42
CA ARG A 224 -14.87 -1.84 -20.40
C ARG A 224 -14.10 -3.17 -20.45
N GLY A 225 -14.67 -4.24 -19.90
CA GLY A 225 -14.08 -5.59 -19.90
C GLY A 225 -13.33 -5.96 -18.62
N GLY A 226 -13.35 -5.09 -17.60
CA GLY A 226 -12.64 -5.33 -16.33
C GLY A 226 -11.12 -5.26 -16.49
N ILE A 227 -10.40 -5.92 -15.58
CA ILE A 227 -8.94 -5.98 -15.59
C ILE A 227 -8.50 -7.41 -15.87
N TYR A 228 -7.85 -7.64 -17.02
CA TYR A 228 -7.46 -8.97 -17.48
C TYR A 228 -8.62 -9.99 -17.48
N ASN A 229 -9.79 -9.57 -17.99
CA ASN A 229 -11.06 -10.32 -17.98
C ASN A 229 -11.62 -10.61 -16.59
N ARG A 230 -11.15 -9.91 -15.55
CA ARG A 230 -11.69 -10.00 -14.19
C ARG A 230 -12.55 -8.79 -13.86
N LYS A 231 -13.77 -9.04 -13.40
CA LYS A 231 -14.66 -7.99 -12.86
C LYS A 231 -14.23 -7.60 -11.45
N LEU A 232 -14.28 -6.32 -11.13
CA LEU A 232 -14.09 -5.79 -9.80
C LEU A 232 -15.41 -5.87 -9.05
N GLU A 233 -15.42 -6.57 -7.91
CA GLU A 233 -16.62 -6.82 -7.12
C GLU A 233 -16.50 -6.14 -5.76
N LEU A 234 -17.18 -5.00 -5.58
CA LEU A 234 -17.17 -4.28 -4.30
C LEU A 234 -17.93 -5.07 -3.22
N ARG A 235 -17.36 -5.13 -2.02
CA ARG A 235 -17.94 -5.69 -0.80
C ARG A 235 -17.73 -4.70 0.34
N VAL A 236 -18.77 -4.45 1.13
CA VAL A 236 -18.74 -3.45 2.20
C VAL A 236 -18.76 -4.15 3.55
N ALA A 237 -17.72 -3.92 4.34
CA ALA A 237 -17.64 -4.32 5.74
C ALA A 237 -18.35 -3.27 6.61
N GLU A 238 -18.98 -3.75 7.68
CA GLU A 238 -19.62 -2.90 8.67
C GLU A 238 -18.57 -2.32 9.63
N MET A 239 -18.57 -0.99 9.76
CA MET A 239 -17.79 -0.31 10.79
C MET A 239 -18.46 -0.50 12.16
N GLY A 240 -17.68 -0.92 13.16
CA GLY A 240 -18.17 -1.09 14.53
C GLY A 240 -18.35 0.25 15.24
N THR A 241 -18.86 0.20 16.47
CA THR A 241 -19.04 1.39 17.33
C THR A 241 -17.74 1.84 17.99
N ASP A 242 -16.71 0.98 17.98
CA ASP A 242 -15.38 1.23 18.54
C ASP A 242 -14.30 0.50 17.73
N ALA A 243 -13.03 0.70 18.11
CA ALA A 243 -11.87 0.11 17.46
C ALA A 243 -11.91 -1.43 17.43
N ALA A 244 -12.25 -2.04 18.56
CA ALA A 244 -12.22 -3.49 18.75
C ALA A 244 -13.31 -4.19 17.93
N SER A 245 -14.55 -3.68 17.99
CA SER A 245 -15.67 -4.17 17.20
C SER A 245 -15.45 -3.96 15.70
N THR A 246 -14.88 -2.82 15.29
CA THR A 246 -14.51 -2.58 13.89
C THR A 246 -13.50 -3.62 13.39
N ALA A 247 -12.44 -3.87 14.14
CA ALA A 247 -11.44 -4.86 13.77
C ALA A 247 -12.00 -6.30 13.74
N ALA A 248 -12.88 -6.65 14.68
CA ALA A 248 -13.56 -7.94 14.70
C ALA A 248 -14.48 -8.11 13.46
N ASN A 249 -15.27 -7.08 13.13
CA ASN A 249 -16.13 -7.07 11.96
C ASN A 249 -15.33 -7.24 10.66
N VAL A 250 -14.22 -6.52 10.52
CA VAL A 250 -13.36 -6.60 9.34
C VAL A 250 -12.67 -7.96 9.25
N ARG A 251 -12.21 -8.53 10.38
CA ARG A 251 -11.64 -9.88 10.42
C ARG A 251 -12.63 -10.94 9.96
N GLY A 252 -13.85 -10.90 10.50
CA GLY A 252 -14.93 -11.82 10.10
C GLY A 252 -15.38 -11.62 8.66
N PHE A 253 -15.45 -10.37 8.20
CA PHE A 253 -15.75 -10.01 6.82
C PHE A 253 -14.68 -10.55 5.86
N ALA A 254 -13.40 -10.31 6.13
CA ALA A 254 -12.31 -10.78 5.28
C ALA A 254 -12.29 -12.31 5.20
N ALA A 255 -12.56 -13.00 6.30
CA ALA A 255 -12.69 -14.45 6.33
C ALA A 255 -13.89 -14.98 5.54
N ARG A 256 -15.05 -14.32 5.61
CA ARG A 256 -16.28 -14.76 4.92
C ARG A 256 -16.28 -14.39 3.45
N GLU A 257 -16.03 -13.11 3.14
CA GLU A 257 -16.08 -12.60 1.78
C GLU A 257 -14.86 -13.01 0.96
N GLN A 258 -13.74 -13.33 1.63
CA GLN A 258 -12.45 -13.62 1.02
C GLN A 258 -12.10 -12.47 0.06
N VAL A 259 -11.88 -11.26 0.57
CA VAL A 259 -11.53 -10.10 -0.29
C VAL A 259 -10.06 -10.12 -0.66
N PHE A 260 -9.73 -9.66 -1.86
CA PHE A 260 -8.36 -9.57 -2.37
C PHE A 260 -7.60 -8.38 -1.79
N ALA A 261 -8.26 -7.23 -1.65
CA ALA A 261 -7.70 -6.02 -1.07
C ALA A 261 -8.84 -5.16 -0.47
N MET A 262 -8.49 -4.25 0.43
CA MET A 262 -9.35 -3.19 0.93
C MET A 262 -9.04 -1.88 0.19
N VAL A 263 -10.06 -1.11 -0.21
CA VAL A 263 -9.89 0.13 -0.97
C VAL A 263 -10.80 1.24 -0.46
N GLY A 264 -10.24 2.43 -0.24
CA GLY A 264 -11.01 3.67 -0.04
C GLY A 264 -12.00 3.62 1.13
N GLY A 265 -11.65 2.94 2.23
CA GLY A 265 -12.52 2.73 3.39
C GLY A 265 -12.08 3.52 4.62
N PHE A 266 -12.97 3.74 5.57
CA PHE A 266 -12.65 4.35 6.85
C PHE A 266 -11.81 3.43 7.73
N SER A 267 -10.67 3.94 8.22
CA SER A 267 -9.94 3.34 9.33
C SER A 267 -9.92 4.21 10.58
N ALA A 268 -10.27 5.49 10.46
CA ALA A 268 -10.29 6.44 11.56
C ALA A 268 -11.05 5.88 12.78
N GLY A 269 -10.38 5.84 13.92
CA GLY A 269 -10.92 5.30 15.17
C GLY A 269 -10.68 3.79 15.38
N ALA A 270 -10.09 3.10 14.39
CA ALA A 270 -9.61 1.72 14.47
C ALA A 270 -8.24 1.58 13.76
N ASP A 271 -7.45 2.67 13.75
CA ASP A 271 -6.29 2.84 12.89
C ASP A 271 -5.18 1.82 13.16
N ARG A 272 -4.92 1.55 14.44
CA ARG A 272 -3.88 0.59 14.86
C ARG A 272 -4.33 -0.84 14.61
N GLU A 273 -5.59 -1.13 14.93
CA GLU A 273 -6.17 -2.45 14.84
C GLU A 273 -6.33 -2.89 13.39
N LEU A 274 -6.76 -2.01 12.49
CA LEU A 274 -6.91 -2.31 11.07
C LEU A 274 -5.56 -2.39 10.36
N ALA A 275 -4.57 -1.57 10.73
CA ALA A 275 -3.21 -1.74 10.23
C ALA A 275 -2.61 -3.07 10.70
N ALA A 276 -2.76 -3.42 11.98
CA ALA A 276 -2.29 -4.70 12.52
C ALA A 276 -2.97 -5.88 11.81
N LEU A 277 -4.29 -5.82 11.58
CA LEU A 277 -5.02 -6.82 10.82
C LEU A 277 -4.53 -6.93 9.37
N ALA A 278 -4.29 -5.81 8.69
CA ALA A 278 -3.76 -5.79 7.34
C ALA A 278 -2.38 -6.49 7.27
N ALA A 279 -1.51 -6.25 8.24
CA ALA A 279 -0.23 -6.93 8.35
C ALA A 279 -0.39 -8.44 8.66
N GLU A 280 -1.21 -8.79 9.65
CA GLU A 280 -1.47 -10.17 10.09
C GLU A 280 -2.02 -11.04 8.95
N GLN A 281 -2.91 -10.48 8.13
CA GLN A 281 -3.60 -11.21 7.05
C GLN A 281 -2.96 -11.04 5.68
N GLU A 282 -1.81 -10.36 5.61
CA GLU A 282 -1.17 -9.93 4.36
C GLU A 282 -2.23 -9.36 3.38
N LEU A 283 -3.08 -8.46 3.88
CA LEU A 283 -4.24 -7.90 3.18
C LEU A 283 -3.95 -6.45 2.78
N PRO A 284 -3.68 -6.16 1.49
CA PRO A 284 -3.43 -4.81 1.04
C PRO A 284 -4.62 -3.88 1.33
N PHE A 285 -4.36 -2.73 1.94
CA PHE A 285 -5.33 -1.67 2.19
C PHE A 285 -4.87 -0.37 1.50
N VAL A 286 -5.52 -0.05 0.38
CA VAL A 286 -5.22 1.11 -0.46
C VAL A 286 -6.12 2.28 -0.09
N GLY A 287 -5.51 3.39 0.31
CA GLY A 287 -6.20 4.63 0.67
C GLY A 287 -7.17 4.50 1.83
N PRO A 288 -6.77 3.97 3.00
CA PRO A 288 -7.60 4.10 4.20
C PRO A 288 -7.81 5.58 4.54
N SER A 289 -9.05 5.94 4.85
CA SER A 289 -9.43 7.28 5.30
C SER A 289 -9.12 7.43 6.78
N THR A 290 -8.03 8.14 7.07
CA THR A 290 -7.55 8.46 8.41
C THR A 290 -6.64 9.67 8.44
N LEU A 291 -6.53 10.26 9.63
CA LEU A 291 -5.58 11.31 9.97
C LEU A 291 -4.40 10.77 10.81
N LEU A 292 -4.42 9.51 11.23
CA LEU A 292 -3.40 8.84 12.05
C LEU A 292 -2.61 7.82 11.22
N THR A 293 -1.95 8.32 10.17
CA THR A 293 -1.13 7.50 9.29
C THR A 293 0.08 6.91 10.01
N GLN A 294 0.36 5.62 9.84
CA GLN A 294 1.53 4.96 10.41
C GLN A 294 2.72 5.04 9.45
N THR A 295 3.48 6.13 9.55
CA THR A 295 4.67 6.39 8.73
C THR A 295 5.99 6.08 9.47
N ALA A 296 5.92 5.66 10.73
CA ALA A 296 7.09 5.27 11.51
C ALA A 296 7.64 3.90 11.06
N SER A 297 8.95 3.71 11.25
CA SER A 297 9.61 2.42 10.96
C SER A 297 9.43 1.42 12.11
N PRO A 298 9.14 0.14 11.84
CA PRO A 298 8.95 -0.45 10.51
C PRO A 298 7.61 -0.06 9.89
N VAL A 299 7.63 0.33 8.61
CA VAL A 299 6.41 0.68 7.88
C VAL A 299 5.61 -0.59 7.60
N ASN A 300 4.30 -0.51 7.78
CA ASN A 300 3.40 -1.59 7.40
C ASN A 300 3.23 -1.62 5.87
N ARG A 301 3.93 -2.55 5.20
CA ARG A 301 3.91 -2.70 3.75
C ARG A 301 2.53 -3.04 3.14
N GLN A 302 1.55 -3.39 3.97
CA GLN A 302 0.20 -3.70 3.51
C GLN A 302 -0.70 -2.46 3.47
N VAL A 303 -0.30 -1.31 4.02
CA VAL A 303 -1.15 -0.13 4.11
C VAL A 303 -0.58 1.04 3.32
N PHE A 304 -1.34 1.53 2.35
CA PHE A 304 -0.94 2.58 1.42
C PHE A 304 -1.78 3.83 1.65
N TYR A 305 -1.27 4.76 2.46
CA TYR A 305 -1.93 6.04 2.73
C TYR A 305 -1.78 6.98 1.52
N LEU A 306 -2.89 7.55 1.06
CA LEU A 306 -2.87 8.55 -0.02
C LEU A 306 -2.77 9.97 0.51
N MET A 307 -3.33 10.20 1.70
CA MET A 307 -3.38 11.50 2.34
C MET A 307 -2.37 11.56 3.49
N SER A 308 -1.84 12.74 3.76
CA SER A 308 -0.95 12.96 4.90
C SER A 308 -1.72 12.99 6.21
N GLY A 309 -1.20 12.32 7.24
CA GLY A 309 -1.74 12.40 8.60
C GLY A 309 -1.44 13.74 9.28
N VAL A 310 -2.05 13.97 10.44
CA VAL A 310 -1.87 15.21 11.23
C VAL A 310 -0.42 15.45 11.64
N ALA A 311 0.36 14.39 11.79
CA ALA A 311 1.78 14.48 12.07
C ALA A 311 2.51 15.19 10.92
N GLU A 312 2.40 14.69 9.68
CA GLU A 312 3.09 15.29 8.53
C GLU A 312 2.56 16.69 8.19
N GLN A 313 1.24 16.92 8.35
CA GLN A 313 0.69 18.27 8.20
C GLN A 313 1.28 19.25 9.23
N SER A 314 1.45 18.81 10.47
CA SER A 314 2.09 19.61 11.53
C SER A 314 3.56 19.89 11.19
N ARG A 315 4.32 18.90 10.72
CA ARG A 315 5.72 19.10 10.32
C ARG A 315 5.85 20.09 9.15
N ALA A 316 5.00 19.96 8.14
CA ALA A 316 4.97 20.88 7.01
C ALA A 316 4.68 22.32 7.47
N LEU A 317 3.71 22.48 8.36
CA LEU A 317 3.33 23.79 8.88
C LEU A 317 4.43 24.40 9.76
N VAL A 318 5.15 23.59 10.55
CA VAL A 318 6.29 24.06 11.36
C VAL A 318 7.45 24.48 10.46
N ASN A 319 7.74 23.72 9.40
CA ASN A 319 8.75 24.10 8.41
C ASN A 319 8.41 25.43 7.74
N PHE A 320 7.14 25.60 7.37
CA PHE A 320 6.65 26.86 6.84
C PHE A 320 6.82 28.01 7.85
N ALA A 321 6.43 27.79 9.12
CA ALA A 321 6.57 28.78 10.20
C ALA A 321 8.04 29.20 10.43
N ALA A 322 8.95 28.22 10.51
CA ALA A 322 10.38 28.43 10.72
C ALA A 322 11.04 29.23 9.58
N GLY A 323 10.53 29.10 8.34
CA GLY A 323 11.00 29.87 7.19
C GLY A 323 10.52 31.32 7.16
N ARG A 324 9.57 31.72 8.02
CA ARG A 324 9.07 33.10 8.04
C ARG A 324 10.00 34.04 8.80
N PRO A 325 10.17 35.29 8.33
CA PRO A 325 11.02 36.27 8.99
C PRO A 325 10.68 36.45 10.47
N GLY A 326 11.69 36.33 11.33
CA GLY A 326 11.57 36.54 12.79
C GLY A 326 10.98 35.37 13.57
N LEU A 327 10.19 34.48 12.96
CA LEU A 327 9.45 33.47 13.72
C LEU A 327 10.33 32.38 14.32
N LEU A 328 11.45 31.98 13.69
CA LEU A 328 12.34 30.96 14.27
C LEU A 328 12.91 31.33 15.65
N LYS A 329 12.95 32.63 15.98
CA LYS A 329 13.43 33.16 17.27
C LYS A 329 12.28 33.52 18.23
N ALA A 330 11.03 33.43 17.77
CA ALA A 330 9.86 33.78 18.54
C ALA A 330 9.55 32.73 19.62
N LYS A 331 8.73 33.11 20.59
CA LYS A 331 8.07 32.13 21.48
C LYS A 331 6.92 31.46 20.72
N LEU A 332 7.00 30.14 20.63
CA LEU A 332 6.01 29.24 20.05
C LEU A 332 5.19 28.57 21.16
N ALA A 333 3.87 28.68 21.09
CA ALA A 333 2.98 27.85 21.87
C ALA A 333 2.28 26.82 20.98
N VAL A 334 2.29 25.56 21.40
CA VAL A 334 1.46 24.49 20.85
C VAL A 334 0.32 24.23 21.82
N VAL A 335 -0.88 24.68 21.47
CA VAL A 335 -2.09 24.62 22.29
C VAL A 335 -3.02 23.56 21.72
N TYR A 336 -3.41 22.58 22.53
CA TYR A 336 -4.11 21.41 22.02
C TYR A 336 -5.11 20.81 23.02
N PRO A 337 -6.26 20.30 22.54
CA PRO A 337 -7.19 19.55 23.38
C PRO A 337 -6.63 18.16 23.70
N GLU A 338 -6.98 17.61 24.86
CA GLU A 338 -6.64 16.23 25.23
C GLU A 338 -7.36 15.21 24.31
N SER A 339 -6.65 14.73 23.28
CA SER A 339 -7.11 13.69 22.35
C SER A 339 -5.93 13.09 21.59
N ASP A 340 -6.05 11.85 21.12
CA ASP A 340 -4.97 11.15 20.39
C ASP A 340 -4.55 11.89 19.11
N LEU A 341 -5.52 12.44 18.36
CA LEU A 341 -5.26 13.22 17.15
C LEU A 341 -4.44 14.48 17.44
N ALA A 342 -4.87 15.26 18.44
CA ALA A 342 -4.16 16.48 18.79
C ALA A 342 -2.81 16.17 19.45
N GLN A 343 -2.69 15.07 20.19
CA GLN A 343 -1.44 14.60 20.77
C GLN A 343 -0.42 14.24 19.67
N ALA A 344 -0.83 13.48 18.65
CA ALA A 344 0.02 13.13 17.52
C ALA A 344 0.49 14.37 16.72
N ALA A 345 -0.40 15.36 16.53
CA ALA A 345 -0.06 16.63 15.90
C ALA A 345 0.95 17.43 16.74
N THR A 346 0.72 17.53 18.05
CA THR A 346 1.61 18.23 19.00
C THR A 346 3.00 17.62 19.00
N ASP A 347 3.12 16.30 19.16
CA ASP A 347 4.42 15.63 19.22
C ASP A 347 5.21 15.81 17.91
N ALA A 348 4.52 15.77 16.77
CA ALA A 348 5.13 16.03 15.47
C ALA A 348 5.56 17.50 15.30
N ALA A 349 4.76 18.45 15.79
CA ALA A 349 5.11 19.87 15.75
C ALA A 349 6.35 20.17 16.60
N GLU A 350 6.45 19.62 17.80
CA GLU A 350 7.60 19.81 18.69
C GLU A 350 8.88 19.18 18.14
N ASP A 351 8.80 17.92 17.69
CA ASP A 351 9.91 17.23 17.05
C ASP A 351 10.42 18.01 15.83
N GLN A 352 9.51 18.51 15.00
CA GLN A 352 9.90 19.30 13.83
C GLN A 352 10.44 20.68 14.20
N ALA A 353 9.91 21.34 15.24
CA ALA A 353 10.42 22.63 15.69
C ALA A 353 11.87 22.49 16.15
N LYS A 354 12.18 21.42 16.89
CA LYS A 354 13.55 21.08 17.27
C LYS A 354 14.44 20.85 16.05
N LYS A 355 14.00 20.07 15.07
CA LYS A 355 14.74 19.80 13.82
C LYS A 355 14.97 21.05 12.97
N ALA A 356 14.01 21.97 12.97
CA ALA A 356 14.09 23.25 12.25
C ALA A 356 14.99 24.29 12.95
N GLY A 357 15.48 24.00 14.17
CA GLY A 357 16.37 24.88 14.92
C GLY A 357 15.66 25.86 15.85
N TRP A 358 14.39 25.64 16.18
CA TRP A 358 13.70 26.42 17.21
C TRP A 358 14.35 26.15 18.56
N ALA A 359 14.64 27.22 19.33
CA ALA A 359 15.18 27.06 20.67
C ALA A 359 14.18 26.32 21.56
N ALA A 360 14.57 25.22 22.19
CA ALA A 360 13.68 24.40 23.01
C ALA A 360 13.00 25.20 24.14
N ALA A 361 13.72 26.15 24.75
CA ALA A 361 13.19 27.04 25.79
C ALA A 361 12.13 28.04 25.26
N ALA A 362 11.97 28.16 23.95
CA ALA A 362 10.98 29.02 23.31
C ALA A 362 9.76 28.24 22.79
N VAL A 363 9.69 26.91 22.98
CA VAL A 363 8.53 26.09 22.61
C VAL A 363 7.79 25.63 23.87
N THR A 364 6.51 25.96 23.98
CA THR A 364 5.67 25.63 25.15
C THR A 364 4.44 24.83 24.73
N ARG A 365 4.14 23.76 25.46
CA ARG A 365 2.89 22.99 25.34
C ARG A 365 1.82 23.55 26.26
N VAL A 366 0.59 23.64 25.76
CA VAL A 366 -0.59 23.98 26.56
C VAL A 366 -1.73 23.01 26.23
N ALA A 367 -1.89 21.99 27.07
CA ALA A 367 -3.04 21.09 27.00
C ALA A 367 -4.27 21.74 27.64
N TYR A 368 -5.46 21.43 27.11
CA TYR A 368 -6.74 21.76 27.76
C TYR A 368 -7.76 20.63 27.57
N SER A 369 -8.70 20.52 28.51
CA SER A 369 -9.88 19.69 28.29
C SER A 369 -10.93 20.49 27.50
N ARG A 370 -11.64 19.86 26.56
CA ARG A 370 -12.64 20.58 25.74
C ARG A 370 -13.74 21.25 26.58
N ALA A 371 -14.17 20.59 27.67
CA ALA A 371 -15.15 21.15 28.59
C ALA A 371 -14.62 22.39 29.36
N GLY A 372 -13.31 22.51 29.50
CA GLY A 372 -12.63 23.63 30.15
C GLY A 372 -12.04 24.66 29.18
N PHE A 373 -12.42 24.64 27.90
CA PHE A 373 -11.91 25.62 26.94
C PHE A 373 -12.40 27.04 27.29
N ASP A 374 -11.44 27.91 27.61
CA ASP A 374 -11.66 29.32 27.97
C ASP A 374 -10.70 30.20 27.12
N ALA A 375 -11.23 30.75 26.04
CA ALA A 375 -10.46 31.61 25.14
C ALA A 375 -9.88 32.86 25.84
N PRO A 376 -10.66 33.63 26.63
CA PRO A 376 -10.11 34.76 27.40
C PRO A 376 -8.94 34.40 28.31
N ALA A 377 -9.03 33.28 29.03
CA ALA A 377 -7.96 32.81 29.90
C ALA A 377 -6.70 32.41 29.11
N LEU A 378 -6.87 31.66 28.02
CA LEU A 378 -5.77 31.25 27.14
C LEU A 378 -5.09 32.46 26.50
N VAL A 379 -5.85 33.40 25.92
CA VAL A 379 -5.32 34.62 25.30
C VAL A 379 -4.53 35.45 26.31
N ARG A 380 -5.09 35.69 27.51
CA ARG A 380 -4.40 36.44 28.58
C ARG A 380 -3.08 35.78 28.95
N ARG A 381 -3.07 34.46 29.14
CA ARG A 381 -1.86 33.70 29.46
C ARG A 381 -0.80 33.82 28.36
N LEU A 382 -1.16 33.47 27.13
CA LEU A 382 -0.23 33.41 26.00
C LEU A 382 0.34 34.80 25.66
N LYS A 383 -0.48 35.85 25.79
CA LYS A 383 -0.05 37.24 25.65
C LYS A 383 0.97 37.62 26.73
N LEU A 384 0.72 37.29 28.01
CA LEU A 384 1.65 37.55 29.11
C LEU A 384 2.97 36.78 28.95
N GLU A 385 2.91 35.56 28.43
CA GLU A 385 4.09 34.75 28.12
C GLU A 385 4.89 35.30 26.92
N GLY A 386 4.32 36.23 26.14
CA GLY A 386 4.97 36.84 24.98
C GLY A 386 5.02 35.91 23.77
N VAL A 387 4.00 35.06 23.60
CA VAL A 387 3.88 34.17 22.45
C VAL A 387 3.62 34.97 21.18
N GLU A 388 4.39 34.70 20.12
CA GLU A 388 4.25 35.36 18.81
C GLU A 388 3.94 34.36 17.69
N ALA A 389 4.20 33.07 17.91
CA ALA A 389 3.78 31.97 17.05
C ALA A 389 2.86 31.03 17.84
N LEU A 390 1.67 30.77 17.31
CA LEU A 390 0.65 29.96 17.96
C LEU A 390 0.25 28.80 17.04
N PHE A 391 0.68 27.59 17.38
CA PHE A 391 0.10 26.37 16.83
C PHE A 391 -1.13 26.01 17.65
N PHE A 392 -2.31 26.15 17.06
CA PHE A 392 -3.56 25.85 17.74
C PHE A 392 -4.24 24.63 17.10
N LEU A 393 -4.47 23.60 17.90
CA LEU A 393 -5.00 22.30 17.48
C LEU A 393 -6.43 22.05 18.01
N GLY A 394 -7.10 23.11 18.44
CA GLY A 394 -8.54 23.06 18.75
C GLY A 394 -9.40 23.01 17.51
N SER A 395 -10.66 22.61 17.69
CA SER A 395 -11.62 22.44 16.59
C SER A 395 -13.01 22.92 17.02
N ASN A 396 -14.04 22.73 16.17
CA ASN A 396 -15.44 23.02 16.53
C ASN A 396 -15.68 24.49 16.93
N GLY A 397 -14.99 25.43 16.28
CA GLY A 397 -15.12 26.86 16.55
C GLY A 397 -14.23 27.38 17.70
N GLU A 398 -13.52 26.51 18.41
CA GLU A 398 -12.53 26.90 19.44
C GLU A 398 -11.46 27.83 18.84
N ASP A 399 -11.04 27.58 17.60
CA ASP A 399 -10.08 28.38 16.83
C ASP A 399 -10.60 29.79 16.53
N SER A 400 -11.85 29.89 16.07
CA SER A 400 -12.52 31.16 15.78
C SER A 400 -12.72 31.98 17.06
N ALA A 401 -13.12 31.34 18.15
CA ALA A 401 -13.28 31.98 19.45
C ALA A 401 -11.94 32.54 19.98
N LEU A 402 -10.87 31.75 19.87
CA LEU A 402 -9.54 32.17 20.30
C LEU A 402 -9.02 33.36 19.49
N ILE A 403 -9.16 33.32 18.16
CA ILE A 403 -8.69 34.41 17.28
C ILE A 403 -9.48 35.70 17.53
N LYS A 404 -10.81 35.61 17.71
CA LYS A 404 -11.65 36.77 18.03
C LYS A 404 -11.29 37.39 19.39
N GLU A 405 -11.03 36.55 20.38
CA GLU A 405 -10.61 37.01 21.71
C GLU A 405 -9.21 37.65 21.65
N ALA A 406 -8.29 37.05 20.90
CA ALA A 406 -6.94 37.61 20.68
C ALA A 406 -7.00 39.00 20.03
N ALA A 407 -7.87 39.19 19.02
CA ALA A 407 -8.11 40.49 18.41
C ALA A 407 -8.69 41.50 19.42
N THR A 408 -9.70 41.10 20.22
CA THR A 408 -10.29 41.94 21.28
C THR A 408 -9.25 42.36 22.32
N ALA A 409 -8.30 41.48 22.62
CA ALA A 409 -7.19 41.74 23.52
C ALA A 409 -6.02 42.51 22.87
N ASN A 410 -6.11 42.94 21.60
CA ASN A 410 -5.01 43.54 20.84
C ASN A 410 -3.73 42.67 20.86
N TRP A 411 -3.87 41.37 20.60
CA TRP A 411 -2.78 40.41 20.49
C TRP A 411 -2.90 39.64 19.17
N THR A 412 -1.91 39.80 18.29
CA THR A 412 -1.96 39.32 16.89
C THR A 412 -0.78 38.40 16.55
N PRO A 413 -0.67 37.22 17.22
CA PRO A 413 0.37 36.24 16.88
C PRO A 413 0.16 35.69 15.47
N SER A 414 1.20 35.08 14.90
CA SER A 414 1.02 34.23 13.72
C SER A 414 0.38 32.91 14.17
N VAL A 415 -0.79 32.59 13.64
CA VAL A 415 -1.59 31.42 14.01
C VAL A 415 -1.45 30.34 12.94
N PHE A 416 -1.15 29.13 13.39
CA PHE A 416 -0.94 27.95 12.57
C PHE A 416 -1.97 26.89 12.96
N LEU A 417 -2.79 26.49 12.00
CA LEU A 417 -3.92 25.59 12.19
C LEU A 417 -3.79 24.39 11.25
N LEU A 418 -4.22 23.22 11.72
CA LEU A 418 -4.51 22.12 10.81
C LEU A 418 -5.89 22.36 10.20
N GLY A 419 -5.96 22.45 8.89
CA GLY A 419 -7.19 22.74 8.15
C GLY A 419 -8.29 21.70 8.36
N VAL A 420 -7.90 20.46 8.71
CA VAL A 420 -8.83 19.39 9.10
C VAL A 420 -9.52 19.63 10.45
N PHE A 421 -8.99 20.53 11.29
CA PHE A 421 -9.60 20.95 12.56
C PHE A 421 -10.25 22.33 12.47
N ALA A 422 -9.80 23.15 11.53
CA ALA A 422 -10.26 24.53 11.38
C ALA A 422 -11.76 24.60 11.08
N ALA A 423 -12.45 25.51 11.78
CA ALA A 423 -13.86 25.75 11.58
C ALA A 423 -14.11 26.35 10.18
N HIS A 424 -15.17 25.92 9.50
CA HIS A 424 -15.53 26.49 8.19
C HIS A 424 -15.84 27.99 8.33
N GLU A 425 -16.44 28.38 9.44
CA GLU A 425 -16.76 29.76 9.80
C GLU A 425 -15.52 30.65 9.87
N LEU A 426 -14.35 30.10 10.20
CA LEU A 426 -13.11 30.84 10.24
C LEU A 426 -12.79 31.46 8.86
N MET A 427 -13.05 30.74 7.77
CA MET A 427 -12.66 31.17 6.42
C MET A 427 -13.37 32.45 5.92
N GLY A 428 -14.44 32.89 6.59
CA GLY A 428 -15.15 34.14 6.26
C GLY A 428 -15.13 35.19 7.38
N ALA A 429 -14.53 34.89 8.53
CA ALA A 429 -14.67 35.70 9.75
C ALA A 429 -13.34 35.98 10.47
N VAL A 430 -12.19 35.79 9.82
CA VAL A 430 -10.90 36.22 10.36
C VAL A 430 -10.91 37.74 10.57
N PRO A 431 -10.63 38.25 11.80
CA PRO A 431 -10.53 39.69 12.05
C PRO A 431 -9.45 40.35 11.19
N LEU A 432 -9.67 41.60 10.77
CA LEU A 432 -8.76 42.31 9.87
C LEU A 432 -7.32 42.39 10.41
N ASP A 433 -7.16 42.51 11.73
CA ASP A 433 -5.87 42.56 12.41
C ASP A 433 -5.03 41.27 12.26
N PHE A 434 -5.64 40.17 11.79
CA PHE A 434 -5.01 38.89 11.50
C PHE A 434 -4.76 38.65 9.99
N THR A 435 -4.87 39.69 9.17
CA THR A 435 -4.48 39.62 7.75
C THR A 435 -3.02 39.18 7.64
N ASP A 436 -2.74 38.18 6.79
CA ASP A 436 -1.43 37.53 6.62
C ASP A 436 -0.84 36.92 7.90
N LYS A 437 -1.69 36.54 8.87
CA LYS A 437 -1.27 35.92 10.14
C LYS A 437 -1.84 34.52 10.40
N VAL A 438 -2.86 34.08 9.66
CA VAL A 438 -3.45 32.74 9.84
C VAL A 438 -3.01 31.81 8.70
N PHE A 439 -2.42 30.68 9.06
CA PHE A 439 -1.87 29.70 8.11
C PHE A 439 -2.46 28.33 8.37
N LEU A 440 -2.92 27.68 7.30
CA LEU A 440 -3.60 26.39 7.35
C LEU A 440 -2.79 25.35 6.58
N ALA A 441 -2.63 24.17 7.15
CA ALA A 441 -2.15 22.99 6.44
C ALA A 441 -3.31 22.04 6.13
N PHE A 442 -3.42 21.60 4.88
CA PHE A 442 -4.37 20.58 4.45
C PHE A 442 -3.62 19.41 3.81
N PRO A 443 -4.16 18.18 3.87
CA PRO A 443 -3.60 17.06 3.11
C PRO A 443 -3.78 17.26 1.59
N THR A 444 -4.81 18.01 1.19
CA THR A 444 -5.09 18.42 -0.19
C THR A 444 -5.68 19.83 -0.22
N ILE A 445 -5.24 20.65 -1.17
CA ILE A 445 -5.81 21.97 -1.47
C ILE A 445 -6.54 21.94 -2.83
N PRO A 446 -7.44 22.89 -3.13
CA PRO A 446 -8.14 22.93 -4.41
C PRO A 446 -7.22 22.89 -5.64
N ALA A 447 -6.02 23.46 -5.54
CA ALA A 447 -5.02 23.42 -6.62
C ALA A 447 -4.44 22.02 -6.89
N ASN A 448 -4.57 21.06 -5.96
CA ASN A 448 -4.19 19.67 -6.18
C ASN A 448 -5.23 18.90 -7.01
N ILE A 449 -6.41 19.48 -7.21
CA ILE A 449 -7.49 18.87 -7.97
C ILE A 449 -7.35 19.32 -9.42
N SER A 450 -6.90 18.41 -10.29
CA SER A 450 -6.70 18.72 -11.70
C SER A 450 -8.04 18.94 -12.43
N PRO A 451 -8.11 19.84 -13.44
CA PRO A 451 -9.31 19.98 -14.26
C PRO A 451 -9.73 18.68 -14.95
N ALA A 452 -8.75 17.86 -15.36
CA ALA A 452 -8.98 16.56 -15.97
C ALA A 452 -9.59 15.55 -14.99
N GLY A 453 -9.06 15.45 -13.77
CA GLY A 453 -9.60 14.57 -12.73
C GLY A 453 -11.02 14.95 -12.33
N MET A 454 -11.32 16.25 -12.23
CA MET A 454 -12.70 16.71 -11.98
C MET A 454 -13.64 16.45 -13.15
N ALA A 455 -13.17 16.57 -14.38
CA ALA A 455 -13.97 16.24 -15.55
C ALA A 455 -14.31 14.74 -15.58
N GLU A 456 -13.33 13.88 -15.26
CA GLU A 456 -13.54 12.42 -15.13
C GLU A 456 -14.56 12.09 -14.03
N PHE A 457 -14.40 12.69 -12.84
CA PHE A 457 -15.33 12.51 -11.72
C PHE A 457 -16.77 12.95 -12.10
N ARG A 458 -16.94 14.10 -12.75
CA ARG A 458 -18.26 14.57 -13.21
C ARG A 458 -18.86 13.68 -14.30
N ALA A 459 -18.04 13.18 -15.22
CA ALA A 459 -18.50 12.24 -16.24
C ALA A 459 -19.00 10.93 -15.61
N LEU A 460 -18.30 10.44 -14.58
CA LEU A 460 -18.73 9.27 -13.81
C LEU A 460 -20.05 9.54 -13.09
N GLN A 461 -20.20 10.71 -12.45
CA GLN A 461 -21.46 11.14 -11.83
C GLN A 461 -22.62 11.15 -12.82
N GLU A 462 -22.41 11.75 -14.00
CA GLU A 462 -23.45 11.85 -15.01
C GLU A 462 -23.83 10.48 -15.57
N ARG A 463 -22.86 9.57 -15.75
CA ARG A 463 -23.11 8.22 -16.27
C ARG A 463 -23.83 7.33 -15.27
N TYR A 464 -23.46 7.39 -14.00
CA TYR A 464 -23.96 6.49 -12.94
C TYR A 464 -24.99 7.11 -12.00
N LYS A 465 -25.33 8.39 -12.21
CA LYS A 465 -26.39 9.12 -11.52
C LYS A 465 -26.26 9.15 -9.99
N PHE A 466 -25.02 9.28 -9.48
CA PHE A 466 -24.78 9.50 -8.05
C PHE A 466 -24.60 10.98 -7.70
N ALA A 467 -25.01 11.38 -6.50
CA ALA A 467 -25.02 12.78 -6.08
C ALA A 467 -23.62 13.32 -5.72
N PRO A 468 -23.33 14.60 -6.02
CA PRO A 468 -22.13 15.32 -5.55
C PRO A 468 -22.28 15.73 -4.08
N ARG A 469 -21.98 14.81 -3.16
CA ARG A 469 -22.12 14.98 -1.71
C ARG A 469 -20.86 14.53 -1.01
N GLN A 470 -20.47 15.21 0.07
CA GLN A 470 -19.23 14.87 0.78
C GLN A 470 -18.04 14.80 -0.19
N ILE A 471 -17.91 15.82 -1.05
CA ILE A 471 -17.03 15.82 -2.23
C ILE A 471 -15.59 15.44 -1.89
N ALA A 472 -15.03 15.95 -0.79
CA ALA A 472 -13.67 15.59 -0.37
C ALA A 472 -13.52 14.08 -0.15
N SER A 473 -14.47 13.45 0.53
CA SER A 473 -14.48 12.00 0.76
C SER A 473 -14.73 11.20 -0.52
N GLN A 474 -15.60 11.70 -1.42
CA GLN A 474 -15.82 11.07 -2.73
C GLN A 474 -14.54 11.11 -3.58
N LEU A 475 -13.84 12.24 -3.63
CA LEU A 475 -12.60 12.38 -4.38
C LEU A 475 -11.48 11.53 -3.78
N ALA A 476 -11.36 11.44 -2.45
CA ALA A 476 -10.39 10.55 -1.81
C ALA A 476 -10.65 9.07 -2.13
N ALA A 477 -11.91 8.62 -2.05
CA ALA A 477 -12.28 7.25 -2.42
C ALA A 477 -12.08 6.97 -3.92
N PHE A 478 -12.38 7.95 -4.78
CA PHE A 478 -12.14 7.87 -6.22
C PHE A 478 -10.66 7.74 -6.54
N ALA A 479 -9.80 8.56 -5.93
CA ALA A 479 -8.36 8.48 -6.08
C ALA A 479 -7.82 7.11 -5.61
N ALA A 480 -8.32 6.59 -4.49
CA ALA A 480 -7.95 5.24 -4.02
C ALA A 480 -8.34 4.14 -5.00
N ALA A 481 -9.53 4.23 -5.59
CA ALA A 481 -9.96 3.28 -6.60
C ALA A 481 -9.11 3.37 -7.88
N LYS A 482 -8.73 4.58 -8.31
CA LYS A 482 -7.84 4.79 -9.46
C LYS A 482 -6.44 4.22 -9.22
N VAL A 483 -5.84 4.51 -8.06
CA VAL A 483 -4.54 3.92 -7.65
C VAL A 483 -4.61 2.40 -7.63
N PHE A 484 -5.67 1.83 -7.06
CA PHE A 484 -5.87 0.38 -7.04
C PHE A 484 -5.97 -0.21 -8.46
N VAL A 485 -6.82 0.35 -9.31
CA VAL A 485 -7.02 -0.14 -10.69
C VAL A 485 -5.76 -0.02 -11.53
N GLU A 486 -5.02 1.09 -11.42
CA GLU A 486 -3.74 1.25 -12.09
C GLU A 486 -2.72 0.23 -11.61
N SER A 487 -2.66 -0.03 -10.30
CA SER A 487 -1.75 -1.02 -9.73
C SER A 487 -2.10 -2.44 -10.18
N LEU A 488 -3.39 -2.78 -10.32
CA LEU A 488 -3.81 -4.05 -10.91
C LEU A 488 -3.35 -4.19 -12.37
N LYS A 489 -3.41 -3.12 -13.17
CA LYS A 489 -2.89 -3.13 -14.55
C LYS A 489 -1.38 -3.33 -14.56
N ARG A 490 -0.63 -2.65 -13.69
CA ARG A 490 0.84 -2.81 -13.63
C ARG A 490 1.27 -4.18 -13.12
N ALA A 491 0.51 -4.77 -12.20
CA ALA A 491 0.75 -6.12 -11.67
C ALA A 491 0.64 -7.23 -12.72
N GLY A 492 -0.09 -7.02 -13.81
CA GLY A 492 -0.21 -7.98 -14.90
C GLY A 492 -1.28 -9.06 -14.70
N ARG A 493 -1.45 -9.91 -15.72
CA ARG A 493 -2.50 -10.96 -15.76
C ARG A 493 -2.36 -11.99 -14.64
N ASP A 494 -1.13 -12.34 -14.31
CA ASP A 494 -0.78 -13.31 -13.26
C ASP A 494 -0.75 -12.63 -11.89
N LEU A 495 -1.85 -11.95 -11.58
CA LEU A 495 -2.06 -11.13 -10.39
C LEU A 495 -1.90 -11.96 -9.11
N THR A 496 -1.27 -11.35 -8.11
CA THR A 496 -1.21 -11.78 -6.71
C THR A 496 -1.22 -10.54 -5.82
N ARG A 497 -1.50 -10.69 -4.52
CA ARG A 497 -1.39 -9.59 -3.55
C ARG A 497 0.03 -9.04 -3.49
N GLU A 498 1.04 -9.90 -3.58
CA GLU A 498 2.45 -9.49 -3.61
C GLU A 498 2.76 -8.64 -4.87
N LYS A 499 2.23 -8.99 -6.05
CA LYS A 499 2.37 -8.14 -7.25
C LYS A 499 1.60 -6.83 -7.14
N LEU A 500 0.44 -6.84 -6.47
CA LEU A 500 -0.28 -5.60 -6.19
C LEU A 500 0.56 -4.68 -5.28
N VAL A 501 1.13 -5.20 -4.20
CA VAL A 501 2.01 -4.47 -3.28
C VAL A 501 3.22 -3.92 -4.04
N ALA A 502 3.93 -4.75 -4.82
CA ALA A 502 5.06 -4.29 -5.62
C ALA A 502 4.67 -3.22 -6.67
N ALA A 503 3.48 -3.35 -7.28
CA ALA A 503 2.97 -2.35 -8.21
C ALA A 503 2.64 -1.03 -7.52
N LEU A 504 2.06 -1.07 -6.32
CA LEU A 504 1.77 0.09 -5.48
C LEU A 504 3.05 0.79 -5.03
N GLU A 505 4.04 0.04 -4.55
CA GLU A 505 5.37 0.55 -4.16
C GLU A 505 6.13 1.17 -5.35
N GLY A 506 5.90 0.67 -6.57
CA GLY A 506 6.47 1.18 -7.81
C GLY A 506 5.68 2.33 -8.47
N LEU A 507 4.56 2.77 -7.90
CA LEU A 507 3.86 3.96 -8.40
C LEU A 507 4.67 5.22 -8.10
N TYR A 508 4.84 6.06 -9.13
CA TYR A 508 5.54 7.33 -9.02
C TYR A 508 4.83 8.36 -9.91
N GLU A 509 4.56 9.55 -9.37
CA GLU A 509 3.89 10.67 -10.06
C GLU A 509 2.62 10.26 -10.86
N TYR A 510 1.86 9.31 -10.32
CA TYR A 510 0.61 8.89 -10.96
C TYR A 510 -0.51 9.92 -10.69
N GLU A 511 -1.07 10.48 -11.76
CA GLU A 511 -2.19 11.42 -11.68
C GLU A 511 -3.52 10.66 -11.53
N THR A 512 -4.13 10.81 -10.35
CA THR A 512 -5.48 10.33 -10.03
C THR A 512 -6.57 11.30 -10.45
#